data_AF-X1D295-F1
#
_entry.id   AF-X1D295-F1
#
_cell.length_a   1.000
_cell.length_b   1.000
_cell.length_c   1.000
_cell.angle_alpha   90.00
_cell.angle_beta   90.00
_cell.angle_gamma   90.00
#
_symmetry.space_group_name_H-M   'P 1'
#
loop_
_entity.id
_entity.type
_entity.pdbx_description
1 polymer ?
#
loop_
_entity_poly.entity_id
_entity_poly.type
_entity_poly.pdbx_seq_one_letter_code
_entity_poly.pdbx_strand_id
1 'polypeptide(L)'
;MTTEKEPYDLIITGGRVIDPETGLDAVRNVGIKGDKIAAVTEEAIQGRETIDATGHVVAPGFIDMHVHNVGIPFGEKLALRDGVTTPLELEAGVHPVDEF
;
A
#
# COMPACT_ATOMS: atom_id res chain seq x y z
N MET A 1 23.28 22.19 -13.97
CA MET A 1 22.25 21.86 -12.98
C MET A 1 22.18 20.35 -12.92
N THR A 2 22.77 19.75 -11.89
CA THR A 2 22.69 18.32 -11.62
C THR A 2 21.28 18.04 -11.12
N THR A 3 20.45 17.37 -11.93
CA THR A 3 19.24 16.71 -11.45
C THR A 3 19.68 15.63 -10.46
N GLU A 4 19.73 15.99 -9.18
CA GLU A 4 19.70 15.02 -8.08
C GLU A 4 18.43 14.20 -8.31
N LYS A 5 18.62 12.97 -8.79
CA LYS A 5 17.55 12.03 -9.05
C LYS A 5 17.02 11.65 -7.67
N GLU A 6 15.89 12.23 -7.29
CA GLU A 6 15.30 11.98 -5.96
C GLU A 6 15.30 10.47 -5.67
N PRO A 7 15.78 10.05 -4.49
CA PRO A 7 16.10 8.65 -4.24
C PRO A 7 14.86 7.74 -4.29
N TYR A 8 13.66 8.32 -4.12
CA TYR A 8 12.36 7.64 -4.07
C TYR A 8 11.37 8.23 -5.08
N ASP A 9 10.49 7.39 -5.61
CA ASP A 9 9.40 7.82 -6.50
C ASP A 9 8.25 8.45 -5.71
N LEU A 10 7.97 7.92 -4.51
CA LEU A 10 6.95 8.41 -3.59
C LEU A 10 7.49 8.33 -2.16
N ILE A 11 7.21 9.34 -1.34
CA ILE A 11 7.42 9.30 0.11
C ILE A 11 6.11 9.54 0.86
N ILE A 12 5.93 8.82 1.97
CA ILE A 12 4.84 9.05 2.94
C ILE A 12 5.51 9.51 4.23
N THR A 13 5.16 10.70 4.73
CA THR A 13 5.87 11.34 5.85
C THR A 13 4.98 11.56 7.06
N GLY A 14 5.59 11.57 8.25
CA GLY A 14 4.92 11.96 9.51
C GLY A 14 3.82 11.02 10.01
N GLY A 15 3.55 9.91 9.32
CA GLY A 15 2.55 8.93 9.71
C GLY A 15 3.02 7.98 10.81
N ARG A 16 2.07 7.49 11.62
CA ARG A 16 2.30 6.37 12.54
C ARG A 16 2.35 5.08 11.72
N VAL A 17 3.55 4.58 11.44
CA VAL A 17 3.75 3.35 10.70
C VAL A 17 3.52 2.15 11.62
N ILE A 18 2.66 1.24 11.18
CA ILE A 18 2.39 -0.03 11.86
C ILE A 18 2.83 -1.16 10.94
N ASP A 19 3.82 -1.95 11.36
CA ASP A 19 4.26 -3.15 10.67
C ASP A 19 4.20 -4.36 11.63
N PRO A 20 3.20 -5.24 11.47
CA PRO A 20 3.03 -6.42 12.32
C PRO A 20 4.18 -7.43 12.26
N GLU A 21 4.91 -7.52 11.13
CA GLU A 21 5.99 -8.49 10.97
C GLU A 21 7.17 -8.16 11.88
N THR A 22 7.54 -6.87 11.93
CA THR A 22 8.65 -6.38 12.75
C THR A 22 8.22 -5.91 14.14
N GLY A 23 6.91 -5.75 14.38
CA GLY A 23 6.35 -5.17 15.60
C GLY A 23 6.53 -3.65 15.69
N LEU A 24 6.86 -2.98 14.57
CA LEU A 24 7.02 -1.54 14.53
C LEU A 24 5.66 -0.84 14.73
N ASP A 25 5.64 0.09 15.67
CA ASP A 25 4.52 0.99 15.94
C ASP A 25 5.09 2.36 16.36
N ALA A 26 5.42 3.19 15.37
CA ALA A 26 6.04 4.49 15.63
C ALA A 26 5.89 5.46 14.45
N VAL A 27 6.11 6.74 14.69
CA VAL A 27 6.15 7.75 13.62
C VAL A 27 7.39 7.53 12.76
N ARG A 28 7.21 7.34 11.46
CA ARG A 28 8.28 7.10 10.48
C ARG A 28 7.94 7.74 9.13
N ASN A 29 8.95 7.87 8.29
CA ASN A 29 8.82 8.15 6.88
C ASN A 29 9.01 6.86 6.08
N VAL A 30 8.20 6.65 5.05
CA VAL A 30 8.25 5.48 4.16
C VAL A 30 8.63 5.95 2.77
N GLY A 31 9.73 5.43 2.22
CA GLY A 31 10.18 5.71 0.86
C GLY A 31 9.86 4.54 -0.07
N ILE A 32 9.21 4.82 -1.19
CA ILE A 32 8.83 3.84 -2.22
C ILE A 32 9.65 4.09 -3.48
N LYS A 33 10.15 3.00 -4.09
CA LYS A 33 10.86 3.03 -5.38
C LYS A 33 10.37 1.88 -6.25
N GLY A 34 9.78 2.21 -7.39
CA GLY A 34 9.09 1.25 -8.25
C GLY A 34 7.99 0.52 -7.48
N ASP A 35 8.12 -0.80 -7.40
CA ASP A 35 7.18 -1.73 -6.76
C ASP A 35 7.56 -2.10 -5.31
N LYS A 36 8.56 -1.44 -4.72
CA LYS A 36 9.10 -1.80 -3.40
C LYS A 36 9.10 -0.65 -2.42
N ILE A 37 8.88 -1.00 -1.16
CA ILE A 37 9.25 -0.17 -0.02
C ILE A 37 10.78 -0.21 0.08
N ALA A 38 11.43 0.92 -0.21
CA ALA A 38 12.88 1.05 -0.24
C ALA A 38 13.46 1.51 1.10
N ALA A 39 12.67 2.19 1.93
CA ALA A 39 13.08 2.62 3.27
C ALA A 39 11.87 2.81 4.20
N VAL A 40 12.10 2.51 5.48
CA VAL A 40 11.25 2.94 6.62
C VAL A 40 12.21 3.54 7.65
N THR A 41 12.12 4.85 7.91
CA THR A 41 13.16 5.57 8.64
C THR A 41 12.61 6.73 9.48
N GLU A 42 13.38 7.14 10.50
CA GLU A 42 13.14 8.37 11.27
C GLU A 42 13.70 9.61 10.54
N GLU A 43 14.66 9.41 9.64
CA GLU A 43 15.33 10.47 8.92
C GLU A 43 14.39 11.13 7.90
N ALA A 44 14.61 12.43 7.66
CA ALA A 44 13.94 13.13 6.58
C ALA A 44 14.40 12.57 5.23
N ILE A 45 13.45 12.30 4.34
CA ILE A 45 13.68 11.75 3.00
C ILE A 45 13.06 12.64 1.93
N GLN A 46 13.53 12.50 0.69
CA GLN A 46 13.03 13.24 -0.48
C GLN A 46 12.56 12.26 -1.55
N GLY A 47 11.47 12.58 -2.23
CA GLY A 47 10.93 11.80 -3.33
C GLY A 47 10.12 12.67 -4.28
N ARG A 48 9.90 12.16 -5.50
CA ARG A 48 9.19 12.87 -6.57
C ARG A 48 7.78 13.28 -6.19
N GLU A 49 7.13 12.45 -5.37
CA GLU A 49 5.80 12.69 -4.85
C GLU A 49 5.83 12.56 -3.32
N THR A 50 5.05 13.38 -2.62
CA THR A 50 4.98 13.39 -1.15
C THR A 50 3.54 13.32 -0.69
N ILE A 51 3.28 12.41 0.25
CA ILE A 51 2.03 12.31 1.01
C ILE A 51 2.34 12.64 2.47
N ASP A 52 1.72 13.70 3.01
CA ASP A 52 1.76 14.00 4.44
C ASP A 52 0.69 13.16 5.17
N ALA A 53 1.14 12.20 5.96
CA ALA A 53 0.30 11.31 6.75
C ALA A 53 0.26 11.70 8.23
N THR A 54 0.60 12.94 8.59
CA THR A 54 0.53 13.42 9.97
C THR A 54 -0.88 13.20 10.54
N GLY A 55 -0.95 12.60 11.73
CA GLY A 55 -2.21 12.25 12.39
C GLY A 55 -2.92 11.02 11.82
N HIS A 56 -2.32 10.34 10.84
CA HIS A 56 -2.85 9.12 10.22
C HIS A 56 -1.95 7.91 10.52
N VAL A 57 -2.51 6.73 10.25
CA VAL A 57 -1.79 5.46 10.28
C VAL A 57 -1.33 5.11 8.87
N VAL A 58 -0.11 4.61 8.75
CA VAL A 58 0.42 4.01 7.53
C VAL A 58 0.61 2.52 7.83
N ALA A 59 -0.12 1.66 7.11
CA ALA A 59 -0.10 0.22 7.31
C ALA A 59 0.13 -0.51 5.98
N PRO A 60 0.50 -1.80 6.00
CA PRO A 60 0.37 -2.65 4.82
C PRO A 60 -1.05 -2.60 4.27
N GLY A 61 -1.17 -2.67 2.95
CA GLY A 61 -2.48 -2.82 2.31
C GLY A 61 -3.17 -4.09 2.79
N PHE A 62 -4.49 -4.04 2.97
CA PHE A 62 -5.22 -5.15 3.55
C PHE A 62 -5.37 -6.31 2.58
N ILE A 63 -5.29 -7.52 3.14
CA ILE A 63 -5.54 -8.78 2.45
C ILE A 63 -6.94 -9.24 2.85
N ASP A 64 -7.86 -9.22 1.90
CA ASP A 64 -9.20 -9.75 2.10
C ASP A 64 -9.23 -11.21 1.66
N MET A 65 -9.45 -12.11 2.60
CA MET A 65 -9.40 -13.55 2.38
C MET A 65 -10.70 -14.12 1.80
N HIS A 66 -11.78 -13.32 1.77
CA HIS A 66 -13.10 -13.82 1.44
C HIS A 66 -13.96 -12.73 0.78
N VAL A 67 -13.88 -12.68 -0.56
CA VAL A 67 -14.53 -11.63 -1.32
C VAL A 67 -14.98 -12.11 -2.70
N HIS A 68 -16.16 -11.66 -3.13
CA HIS A 68 -16.79 -12.01 -4.40
C HIS A 68 -16.79 -10.89 -5.43
N ASN A 69 -15.75 -10.05 -5.42
CA ASN A 69 -15.65 -8.90 -6.31
C ASN A 69 -14.40 -8.89 -7.21
N VAL A 70 -13.58 -9.94 -7.18
CA VAL A 70 -12.38 -10.05 -8.01
C VAL A 70 -12.79 -10.05 -9.48
N GLY A 71 -12.23 -9.15 -10.28
CA GLY A 71 -12.59 -8.98 -11.70
C GLY A 71 -13.88 -8.21 -11.94
N ILE A 72 -14.55 -7.70 -10.89
CA ILE A 72 -15.74 -6.86 -10.98
C ILE A 72 -15.35 -5.40 -10.70
N PRO A 73 -15.20 -4.53 -11.72
CA PRO A 73 -14.59 -3.20 -11.55
C PRO A 73 -15.23 -2.32 -10.48
N PHE A 74 -16.55 -2.41 -10.31
CA PHE A 74 -17.25 -1.66 -9.27
C PHE A 74 -16.91 -2.15 -7.87
N GLY A 75 -16.82 -3.47 -7.67
CA GLY A 75 -16.53 -4.03 -6.37
C GLY A 75 -15.06 -3.85 -5.97
N GLU A 76 -14.12 -3.98 -6.92
CA GLU A 76 -12.70 -3.65 -6.70
C GLU A 76 -12.51 -2.19 -6.27
N LYS A 77 -13.25 -1.26 -6.89
CA LYS A 77 -13.23 0.15 -6.50
C LYS A 77 -13.73 0.38 -5.07
N LEU A 78 -14.69 -0.40 -4.59
CA LEU A 78 -15.16 -0.32 -3.21
C LEU A 78 -14.11 -0.91 -2.26
N ALA A 79 -13.53 -2.07 -2.59
CA ALA A 79 -12.48 -2.69 -1.78
C ALA A 79 -11.27 -1.77 -1.57
N LEU A 80 -10.85 -1.05 -2.62
CA LEU A 80 -9.77 -0.06 -2.52
C LEU A 80 -10.10 1.09 -1.53
N ARG A 81 -11.37 1.48 -1.40
CA ARG A 81 -11.80 2.53 -0.46
C ARG A 81 -11.74 2.06 0.99
N ASP A 82 -11.85 0.76 1.21
CA ASP A 82 -11.71 0.13 2.52
C ASP A 82 -10.24 -0.24 2.82
N GLY A 83 -9.31 0.04 1.91
CA GLY A 83 -7.87 -0.20 2.08
C GLY A 83 -7.39 -1.58 1.64
N VAL A 84 -8.23 -2.37 0.96
CA VAL A 84 -7.86 -3.69 0.43
C VAL A 84 -7.00 -3.53 -0.82
N THR A 85 -5.82 -4.14 -0.81
CA THR A 85 -4.90 -4.20 -1.96
C THR A 85 -4.74 -5.60 -2.53
N THR A 86 -5.17 -6.63 -1.79
CA THR A 86 -5.08 -8.03 -2.22
C THR A 86 -6.37 -8.76 -1.86
N PRO A 87 -7.36 -8.76 -2.77
CA PRO A 87 -8.56 -9.57 -2.63
C PRO A 87 -8.28 -11.01 -3.06
N LEU A 88 -8.71 -11.98 -2.26
CA LEU A 88 -8.63 -13.40 -2.54
C LEU A 88 -10.04 -14.00 -2.57
N GLU A 89 -10.43 -14.51 -3.74
CA GLU A 89 -11.63 -15.32 -3.91
C GLU A 89 -11.31 -16.78 -3.57
N LEU A 90 -11.60 -17.18 -2.33
CA LEU A 90 -11.29 -18.52 -1.81
C LEU A 90 -12.54 -19.36 -1.51
N GLU A 91 -13.76 -18.85 -1.79
CA GLU A 91 -15.00 -19.59 -1.52
C GLU A 91 -15.69 -20.08 -2.79
N ALA A 92 -16.00 -19.18 -3.72
CA ALA A 92 -16.83 -19.53 -4.87
C ALA A 92 -16.02 -20.18 -6.01
N GLY A 93 -14.71 -19.97 -6.01
CA GLY A 93 -13.85 -20.24 -7.16
C GLY A 93 -14.14 -19.26 -8.30
N VAL A 94 -13.57 -19.52 -9.48
CA VAL A 94 -13.78 -18.66 -10.65
C VAL A 94 -15.04 -19.10 -11.40
N HIS A 95 -15.96 -18.16 -11.60
CA HIS A 95 -17.16 -18.35 -12.41
C HIS A 95 -17.14 -17.37 -13.61
N PRO A 96 -17.55 -17.79 -14.82
CA PRO A 96 -18.06 -19.12 -15.16
C PRO A 96 -16.93 -20.13 -15.42
N VAL A 97 -17.13 -21.38 -15.01
CA VAL A 97 -16.07 -22.43 -15.01
C VAL A 97 -15.72 -22.86 -16.43
N ASP A 98 -16.64 -22.74 -17.38
CA ASP A 98 -16.49 -23.15 -18.78
C ASP A 98 -15.62 -22.20 -19.62
N GLU A 99 -15.17 -21.07 -19.06
CA GLU A 99 -14.28 -20.11 -19.72
C GLU A 99 -12.78 -20.36 -19.43
N PHE A 100 -12.44 -21.40 -18.65
CA PHE A 100 -11.08 -21.77 -18.25
C PHE A 100 -10.75 -23.22 -18.61
#